data_AF-A0A8J5CS51-F1
#
_entry.id   AF-A0A8J5CS51-F1
#
_cell.length_a   1.000
_cell.length_b   1.000
_cell.length_c   1.000
_cell.angle_alpha   90.00
_cell.angle_beta   90.00
_cell.angle_gamma   90.00
#
_symmetry.space_group_name_H-M   'P 1'
#
loop_
_entity.id
_entity.type
_entity.pdbx_description
1 polymer ?
#
loop_
_entity_poly.entity_id
_entity_poly.type
_entity_poly.pdbx_seq_one_letter_code
_entity_poly.pdbx_strand_id
1 'polypeptide(L)'
;MNKYIHVQRAVGYEKSRTEMIRQDILAGRLPCSFVTHALLGSYLVQAEIGDFDSSEHGTTGYLAEFTFAPQQSQQLLDKVRELHKTHKGQTPAEAELHYLENAKKLAMYGVDLHPAKDSEGVDIMLGVCASGLLVYRDKLRINRFAWPKILKISYKRANFYIKIRPGEFETFESTVGFKLSCHRQAKRLWKVCVEHHTFFRLMTPEPPQRQGLLPRLGSKFRYSGRTQYQSRGDEVLEEMLEEDGRGDEVLEEMLEDKEEMAEEMRC
;
A
#
# COMPACT_ATOMS: atom_id res chain seq x y z
N MET A 1 -29.88 -5.67 -12.46
CA MET A 1 -29.78 -4.46 -11.62
C MET A 1 -28.51 -4.42 -10.77
N ASN A 2 -27.92 -5.55 -10.38
CA ASN A 2 -26.70 -5.60 -9.53
C ASN A 2 -25.37 -5.21 -10.22
N LYS A 3 -25.17 -5.45 -11.52
CA LYS A 3 -23.89 -5.12 -12.19
C LYS A 3 -23.59 -3.62 -12.21
N TYR A 4 -24.60 -2.76 -12.34
CA TYR A 4 -24.41 -1.29 -12.36
C TYR A 4 -23.99 -0.72 -11.00
N ILE A 5 -24.47 -1.29 -9.90
CA ILE A 5 -24.15 -0.85 -8.54
C ILE A 5 -22.70 -1.20 -8.18
N HIS A 6 -22.20 -2.36 -8.61
CA HIS A 6 -20.80 -2.74 -8.43
C HIS A 6 -19.85 -1.86 -9.26
N VAL A 7 -20.20 -1.56 -10.51
CA VAL A 7 -19.40 -0.66 -11.37
C VAL A 7 -19.35 0.75 -10.77
N GLN A 8 -20.47 1.31 -10.30
CA GLN A 8 -20.46 2.65 -9.68
C GLN A 8 -19.69 2.70 -8.35
N ARG A 9 -19.71 1.63 -7.54
CA ARG A 9 -18.89 1.53 -6.33
C ARG A 9 -17.39 1.40 -6.64
N ALA A 10 -17.03 0.61 -7.65
CA ALA A 10 -15.63 0.48 -8.10
C ALA A 10 -15.08 1.81 -8.63
N VAL A 11 -15.85 2.51 -9.48
CA VAL A 11 -15.50 3.84 -10.00
C VAL A 11 -15.35 4.87 -8.86
N GLY A 12 -16.26 4.88 -7.88
CA GLY A 12 -16.13 5.77 -6.72
C GLY A 12 -14.92 5.48 -5.83
N TYR A 13 -14.51 4.21 -5.72
CA TYR A 13 -13.32 3.80 -4.98
C TYR A 13 -12.02 4.13 -5.72
N GLU A 14 -12.00 3.98 -7.04
CA GLU A 14 -10.89 4.36 -7.91
C GLU A 14 -10.67 5.87 -7.91
N LYS A 15 -11.74 6.66 -8.02
CA LYS A 15 -11.68 8.13 -7.88
C LYS A 15 -11.05 8.61 -6.58
N SER A 16 -11.38 7.93 -5.48
CA SER A 16 -10.75 8.19 -4.17
C SER A 16 -9.25 7.86 -4.15
N ARG A 17 -8.82 6.79 -4.84
CA ARG A 17 -7.41 6.39 -4.92
C ARG A 17 -6.58 7.32 -5.81
N THR A 18 -7.12 7.75 -6.94
CA THR A 18 -6.45 8.69 -7.86
C THR A 18 -6.14 10.00 -7.14
N GLU A 19 -7.10 10.52 -6.38
CA GLU A 19 -6.91 11.75 -5.61
C GLU A 19 -5.86 11.58 -4.49
N MET A 20 -5.86 10.46 -3.78
CA MET A 20 -4.82 10.15 -2.78
C MET A 20 -3.42 10.14 -3.41
N ILE A 21 -3.26 9.48 -4.56
CA ILE A 21 -1.98 9.42 -5.29
C ILE A 21 -1.57 10.81 -5.76
N ARG A 22 -2.52 11.60 -6.27
CA ARG A 22 -2.27 12.98 -6.70
C ARG A 22 -1.75 13.82 -5.53
N GLN A 23 -2.38 13.73 -4.36
CA GLN A 23 -1.91 14.41 -3.15
C GLN A 23 -0.50 13.95 -2.73
N ASP A 24 -0.18 12.66 -2.87
CA ASP A 24 1.16 12.14 -2.57
C ASP A 24 2.22 12.67 -3.53
N ILE A 25 1.90 12.81 -4.82
CA ILE A 25 2.78 13.42 -5.84
C ILE A 25 3.02 14.90 -5.50
N LEU A 26 1.95 15.66 -5.25
CA LEU A 26 2.04 17.09 -4.96
C LEU A 26 2.75 17.39 -3.64
N ALA A 27 2.58 16.53 -2.63
CA ALA A 27 3.31 16.61 -1.37
C ALA A 27 4.76 16.12 -1.45
N GLY A 28 5.20 15.58 -2.59
CA GLY A 28 6.55 15.02 -2.79
C GLY A 28 6.79 13.68 -2.09
N ARG A 29 5.74 13.03 -1.57
CA ARG A 29 5.79 11.68 -0.97
C ARG A 29 5.92 10.59 -2.03
N LEU A 30 5.41 10.85 -3.23
CA LEU A 30 5.56 10.00 -4.41
C LEU A 30 6.36 10.75 -5.50
N PRO A 31 7.70 10.67 -5.48
CA PRO A 31 8.53 11.36 -6.46
C PRO A 31 8.29 10.83 -7.87
N CYS A 32 8.02 11.74 -8.79
CA CYS A 32 7.78 11.45 -10.20
C CYS A 32 8.82 12.14 -11.09
N SER A 33 9.19 11.50 -12.20
CA SER A 33 9.98 12.15 -13.24
C SER A 33 9.13 13.18 -14.00
N PHE A 34 9.75 14.08 -14.77
CA PHE A 34 9.03 14.98 -15.67
C PHE A 34 8.06 14.21 -16.59
N VAL A 35 8.56 13.13 -17.20
CA VAL A 35 7.77 12.28 -18.11
C VAL A 35 6.58 11.65 -17.39
N THR A 36 6.77 11.19 -16.16
CA THR A 36 5.70 10.61 -15.35
C THR A 36 4.64 11.66 -15.01
N HIS A 37 5.03 12.87 -14.59
CA HIS A 37 4.08 13.94 -14.33
C HIS A 37 3.27 14.28 -15.58
N ALA A 38 3.91 14.34 -16.75
CA ALA A 38 3.21 14.63 -18.00
C ALA A 38 2.21 13.51 -18.37
N LEU A 39 2.63 12.25 -18.24
CA LEU A 39 1.80 11.09 -18.53
C LEU A 39 0.59 11.02 -17.59
N LEU A 40 0.82 11.06 -16.28
CA LEU A 40 -0.26 11.03 -15.28
C LEU A 40 -1.18 12.24 -15.42
N GLY A 41 -0.61 13.43 -15.68
CA GLY A 41 -1.40 14.62 -15.95
C GLY A 41 -2.30 14.48 -17.17
N SER A 42 -1.82 13.84 -18.24
CA SER A 42 -2.63 13.63 -19.44
C SER A 42 -3.83 12.70 -19.23
N TYR A 43 -3.68 11.66 -18.41
CA TYR A 43 -4.80 10.79 -18.05
C TYR A 43 -5.80 11.49 -17.12
N LEU A 44 -5.31 12.29 -16.18
CA LEU A 44 -6.18 13.09 -15.31
C LEU A 44 -7.05 14.06 -16.12
N VAL A 45 -6.45 14.73 -17.10
CA VAL A 45 -7.17 15.63 -17.99
C VAL A 45 -8.22 14.85 -18.78
N GLN A 46 -7.84 13.76 -19.45
CA GLN A 46 -8.79 12.92 -20.18
C GLN A 46 -9.97 12.46 -19.29
N ALA A 47 -9.71 12.12 -18.03
CA ALA A 47 -10.75 11.68 -17.10
C ALA A 47 -11.73 12.78 -16.68
N GLU A 48 -11.24 14.02 -16.52
CA GLU A 48 -12.06 15.14 -16.02
C GLU A 48 -12.76 15.93 -17.14
N ILE A 49 -12.13 16.07 -18.31
CA ILE A 49 -12.67 16.88 -19.43
C ILE A 49 -12.99 16.10 -20.71
N GLY A 50 -12.63 14.82 -20.79
CA GLY A 50 -12.87 13.99 -21.97
C GLY A 50 -11.88 14.27 -23.11
N ASP A 51 -12.29 13.98 -24.34
CA ASP A 51 -11.43 14.02 -25.53
C ASP A 51 -10.89 15.43 -25.85
N PHE A 52 -9.66 15.47 -26.38
CA PHE A 52 -9.09 16.70 -26.91
C PHE A 52 -9.88 17.25 -28.13
N ASP A 53 -10.51 18.42 -27.96
CA ASP A 53 -11.00 19.27 -29.05
C ASP A 53 -9.99 20.39 -29.42
N SER A 54 -9.60 20.50 -30.69
CA SER A 54 -8.69 21.56 -31.15
C SER A 54 -9.24 22.99 -31.06
N SER A 55 -10.56 23.16 -31.10
CA SER A 55 -11.24 24.46 -31.02
C SER A 55 -11.28 24.98 -29.58
N GLU A 56 -11.49 24.10 -28.60
CA GLU A 56 -11.55 24.44 -27.18
C GLU A 56 -10.18 24.35 -26.50
N HIS A 57 -9.34 23.40 -26.91
CA HIS A 57 -8.02 23.11 -26.30
C HIS A 57 -6.85 23.61 -27.17
N GLY A 58 -7.06 24.71 -27.88
CA GLY A 58 -6.09 25.34 -28.79
C GLY A 58 -4.81 25.84 -28.12
N THR A 59 -4.86 26.18 -26.83
CA THR A 59 -3.72 26.61 -25.99
C THR A 59 -3.60 25.72 -24.75
N THR A 60 -2.60 25.95 -23.88
CA THR A 60 -2.54 25.30 -22.57
C THR A 60 -3.46 25.94 -21.52
N GLY A 61 -4.27 26.95 -21.90
CA GLY A 61 -5.13 27.68 -20.95
C GLY A 61 -6.12 26.80 -20.22
N TYR A 62 -6.67 25.78 -20.88
CA TYR A 62 -7.59 24.81 -20.26
C TYR A 62 -6.93 23.93 -19.19
N LEU A 63 -5.59 23.88 -19.16
CA LEU A 63 -4.84 23.15 -18.13
C LEU A 63 -4.58 23.98 -16.87
N ALA A 64 -4.96 25.27 -16.85
CA ALA A 64 -4.65 26.18 -15.75
C ALA A 64 -5.30 25.79 -14.42
N GLU A 65 -6.44 25.09 -14.46
CA GLU A 65 -7.14 24.61 -13.26
C GLU A 65 -6.50 23.35 -12.66
N PHE A 66 -5.54 22.74 -13.36
CA PHE A 66 -4.88 21.52 -12.94
C PHE A 66 -3.51 21.80 -12.33
N THR A 67 -3.15 21.02 -11.31
CA THR A 67 -1.80 20.98 -10.75
C THR A 67 -1.28 19.55 -10.85
N PHE A 68 -0.31 19.34 -11.74
CA PHE A 68 0.23 18.02 -12.06
C PHE A 68 1.49 17.69 -11.29
N ALA A 69 2.28 18.70 -10.91
CA ALA A 69 3.57 18.55 -10.26
C ALA A 69 3.78 19.64 -9.20
N PRO A 70 4.61 19.40 -8.16
CA PRO A 70 4.95 20.42 -7.16
C PRO A 70 5.60 21.67 -7.77
N GLN A 71 6.36 21.48 -8.86
CA GLN A 71 6.96 22.55 -9.65
C GLN A 71 6.41 22.47 -11.08
N GLN A 72 5.29 23.13 -11.30
CA GLN A 72 4.64 23.16 -12.61
C GLN A 72 5.35 24.16 -13.54
N SER A 73 5.67 23.71 -14.76
CA SER A 73 6.33 24.53 -15.78
C SER A 73 5.51 24.55 -17.07
N GLN A 74 5.71 25.57 -17.91
CA GLN A 74 5.05 25.65 -19.21
C GLN A 74 5.36 24.42 -20.08
N GLN A 75 6.62 23.96 -20.06
CA GLN A 75 7.04 22.76 -20.78
C GLN A 75 6.27 21.50 -20.34
N LEU A 76 5.94 21.40 -19.05
CA LEU A 76 5.12 20.30 -18.54
C LEU A 76 3.68 20.38 -19.10
N LEU A 77 3.08 21.58 -19.09
CA LEU A 77 1.73 21.78 -19.63
C LEU A 77 1.66 21.47 -21.14
N ASP A 78 2.66 21.90 -21.89
CA ASP A 78 2.77 21.59 -23.32
C ASP A 78 2.86 20.07 -23.54
N LYS A 79 3.65 19.37 -22.71
CA LYS A 79 3.79 17.91 -22.83
C LYS A 79 2.53 17.16 -22.40
N VAL A 80 1.85 17.60 -21.34
CA VAL A 80 0.54 17.06 -20.93
C VAL A 80 -0.46 17.21 -22.08
N ARG A 81 -0.53 18.39 -22.70
CA ARG A 81 -1.40 18.65 -23.84
C ARG A 81 -1.07 17.77 -25.04
N GLU A 82 0.21 17.58 -25.35
CA GLU A 82 0.64 16.69 -26.43
C GLU A 82 0.15 15.25 -26.19
N LEU A 83 0.31 14.74 -24.97
CA LEU A 83 -0.12 13.39 -24.60
C LEU A 83 -1.65 13.26 -24.53
N HIS A 84 -2.37 14.30 -24.06
CA HIS A 84 -3.83 14.31 -24.02
C HIS A 84 -4.45 14.05 -25.41
N LYS A 85 -3.87 14.60 -26.47
CA LYS A 85 -4.30 14.34 -27.86
C LYS A 85 -4.27 12.85 -28.25
N THR A 86 -3.44 12.05 -27.58
CA THR A 86 -3.25 10.63 -27.90
C THR A 86 -4.28 9.72 -27.22
N HIS A 87 -5.06 10.24 -26.27
CA HIS A 87 -6.03 9.46 -25.49
C HIS A 87 -7.45 9.48 -26.05
N LYS A 88 -7.63 10.03 -27.26
CA LYS A 88 -8.95 10.18 -27.88
C LYS A 88 -9.72 8.86 -27.91
N GLY A 89 -10.97 8.90 -27.43
CA GLY A 89 -11.87 7.77 -27.34
C GLY A 89 -11.73 6.95 -26.04
N GLN A 90 -10.77 7.28 -25.16
CA GLN A 90 -10.73 6.68 -23.82
C GLN A 90 -11.81 7.29 -22.95
N THR A 91 -12.59 6.43 -22.32
CA THR A 91 -13.58 6.82 -21.32
C THR A 91 -12.90 7.33 -20.04
N PRO A 92 -13.60 8.12 -19.20
CA PRO A 92 -13.04 8.56 -17.91
C PRO A 92 -12.56 7.42 -17.02
N ALA A 93 -13.28 6.29 -17.01
CA ALA A 93 -12.91 5.11 -16.22
C ALA A 93 -11.62 4.45 -16.74
N GLU A 94 -11.45 4.36 -18.07
CA GLU A 94 -10.22 3.82 -18.66
C GLU A 94 -9.02 4.73 -18.42
N ALA A 95 -9.20 6.05 -18.54
CA ALA A 95 -8.16 7.02 -18.26
C ALA A 95 -7.71 6.97 -16.80
N GLU A 96 -8.66 6.86 -15.86
CA GLU A 96 -8.40 6.67 -14.45
C GLU A 96 -7.69 5.34 -14.16
N LEU A 97 -8.12 4.24 -14.78
CA LEU A 97 -7.45 2.96 -14.65
C LEU A 97 -5.98 3.04 -15.12
N HIS A 98 -5.74 3.62 -16.30
CA HIS A 98 -4.39 3.82 -16.82
C HIS A 98 -3.53 4.74 -15.94
N TYR A 99 -4.13 5.76 -15.32
CA TYR A 99 -3.46 6.59 -14.32
C TYR A 99 -2.97 5.72 -13.15
N LEU A 100 -3.87 4.91 -12.57
CA LEU A 100 -3.56 4.05 -11.43
C LEU A 100 -2.51 2.99 -11.78
N GLU A 101 -2.61 2.37 -12.95
CA GLU A 101 -1.64 1.37 -13.43
C GLU A 101 -0.23 1.94 -13.61
N ASN A 102 -0.12 3.15 -14.14
CA ASN A 102 1.17 3.80 -14.27
C ASN A 102 1.70 4.31 -12.93
N ALA A 103 0.84 4.78 -12.03
CA ALA A 103 1.23 5.17 -10.68
C ALA A 103 1.76 3.97 -9.87
N LYS A 104 1.17 2.77 -10.01
CA LYS A 104 1.62 1.53 -9.34
C LYS A 104 3.06 1.14 -9.71
N LYS A 105 3.56 1.56 -10.87
CA LYS A 105 4.94 1.29 -11.32
C LYS A 105 5.99 2.15 -10.60
N LEU A 106 5.56 3.19 -9.87
CA LEU A 106 6.48 4.09 -9.18
C LEU A 106 7.09 3.42 -7.95
N ALA A 107 8.39 3.63 -7.75
CA ALA A 107 9.16 2.96 -6.71
C ALA A 107 8.68 3.24 -5.28
N MET A 108 8.00 4.36 -5.06
CA MET A 108 7.47 4.79 -3.77
C MET A 108 5.96 4.56 -3.64
N TYR A 109 5.33 3.92 -4.64
CA TYR A 109 3.90 3.65 -4.60
C TYR A 109 3.55 2.72 -3.42
N GLY A 110 2.58 3.13 -2.60
CA GLY A 110 2.14 2.36 -1.43
C GLY A 110 3.21 2.22 -0.34
N VAL A 111 4.18 3.15 -0.30
CA VAL A 111 5.22 3.20 0.74
C VAL A 111 4.89 4.31 1.74
N ASP A 112 4.63 3.96 2.99
CA ASP A 112 4.50 4.94 4.08
C ASP A 112 5.90 5.31 4.61
N LEU A 113 6.27 6.58 4.48
CA LEU A 113 7.61 7.08 4.74
C LEU A 113 7.74 7.74 6.12
N HIS A 114 8.75 7.31 6.87
CA HIS A 114 9.05 7.75 8.23
C HIS A 114 10.51 8.23 8.32
N PRO A 115 10.75 9.53 8.60
CA PRO A 115 12.10 10.05 8.82
C PRO A 115 12.75 9.40 10.05
N ALA A 116 13.99 8.96 9.90
CA ALA A 116 14.76 8.34 10.97
C ALA A 116 16.26 8.60 10.79
N LYS A 117 17.03 8.14 11.77
CA LYS A 117 18.49 8.04 11.73
C LYS A 117 18.91 6.60 11.95
N ASP A 118 19.98 6.17 11.31
CA ASP A 118 20.59 4.86 11.58
C ASP A 118 21.42 4.88 12.89
N SER A 119 22.18 3.80 13.14
CA SER A 119 23.07 3.69 14.30
C SER A 119 24.23 4.69 14.28
N GLU A 120 24.61 5.19 13.11
CA GLU A 120 25.70 6.16 12.93
C GLU A 120 25.19 7.61 12.99
N GLY A 121 23.87 7.81 13.07
CA GLY A 121 23.24 9.12 13.13
C GLY A 121 22.95 9.75 11.76
N VAL A 122 23.16 9.00 10.68
CA VAL A 122 22.91 9.41 9.30
C VAL A 122 21.41 9.48 9.05
N ASP A 123 20.95 10.57 8.44
CA ASP A 123 19.55 10.77 8.10
C ASP A 123 19.12 9.81 6.98
N ILE A 124 18.04 9.08 7.25
CA ILE A 124 17.46 8.06 6.37
C ILE A 124 15.93 8.18 6.38
N MET A 125 15.29 7.53 5.42
CA MET A 125 13.84 7.37 5.38
C MET A 125 13.49 5.89 5.46
N LEU A 126 12.69 5.52 6.45
CA LEU A 126 12.12 4.18 6.57
C LEU A 126 10.81 4.12 5.80
N GLY A 127 10.68 3.19 4.86
CA GLY A 127 9.46 2.98 4.08
C GLY A 127 8.77 1.69 4.48
N VAL A 128 7.48 1.73 4.82
CA VAL A 128 6.68 0.53 5.09
C VAL A 128 5.78 0.25 3.90
N CYS A 129 5.83 -0.96 3.35
CA CYS A 129 4.95 -1.37 2.26
C CYS A 129 4.45 -2.81 2.42
N ALA A 130 3.60 -3.28 1.50
CA ALA A 130 3.05 -4.64 1.52
C ALA A 130 4.13 -5.72 1.57
N SER A 131 5.30 -5.47 0.97
CA SER A 131 6.35 -6.49 0.82
C SER A 131 7.40 -6.49 1.94
N GLY A 132 7.49 -5.43 2.75
CA GLY A 132 8.55 -5.30 3.76
C GLY A 132 8.76 -3.89 4.29
N LEU A 133 9.81 -3.76 5.12
CA LEU A 133 10.38 -2.50 5.55
C LEU A 133 11.57 -2.16 4.64
N LEU A 134 11.60 -0.93 4.13
CA LEU A 134 12.58 -0.42 3.19
C LEU A 134 13.40 0.67 3.89
N VAL A 135 14.67 0.79 3.52
CA VAL A 135 15.54 1.88 3.98
C VAL A 135 16.00 2.67 2.78
N TYR A 136 15.79 3.98 2.82
CA TYR A 136 16.20 4.91 1.79
C TYR A 136 17.20 5.92 2.35
N ARG A 137 18.16 6.28 1.51
CA ARG A 137 19.10 7.38 1.73
C ARG A 137 19.24 8.14 0.42
N ASP A 138 19.19 9.47 0.46
CA ASP A 138 19.28 10.32 -0.73
C ASP A 138 18.29 9.90 -1.84
N LYS A 139 17.08 9.48 -1.44
CA LYS A 139 16.00 8.93 -2.29
C LYS A 139 16.31 7.59 -2.97
N LEU A 140 17.48 7.00 -2.74
CA LEU A 140 17.86 5.68 -3.22
C LEU A 140 17.53 4.63 -2.16
N ARG A 141 16.96 3.51 -2.58
CA ARG A 141 16.68 2.38 -1.70
C ARG A 141 17.97 1.61 -1.42
N ILE A 142 18.49 1.73 -0.21
CA ILE A 142 19.75 1.09 0.21
C ILE A 142 19.55 -0.30 0.83
N ASN A 143 18.39 -0.57 1.42
CA ASN A 143 18.12 -1.87 2.04
C ASN A 143 16.64 -2.24 2.01
N ARG A 144 16.35 -3.54 2.11
CA ARG A 144 15.01 -4.11 2.18
C ARG A 144 14.98 -5.30 3.16
N PHE A 145 14.13 -5.17 4.17
CA PHE A 145 13.79 -6.22 5.11
C PHE A 145 12.42 -6.80 4.76
N ALA A 146 12.40 -7.94 4.06
CA ALA A 146 11.16 -8.62 3.73
C ALA A 146 10.46 -9.15 4.99
N TRP A 147 9.13 -9.06 5.06
CA TRP A 147 8.37 -9.49 6.23
C TRP A 147 8.71 -10.91 6.74
N PRO A 148 8.89 -11.94 5.88
CA PRO A 148 9.24 -13.28 6.35
C PRO A 148 10.59 -13.37 7.09
N LYS A 149 11.52 -12.45 6.78
CA LYS A 149 12.84 -12.38 7.43
C LYS A 149 12.80 -11.65 8.77
N ILE A 150 11.75 -10.87 9.05
CA ILE A 150 11.63 -10.12 10.31
C ILE A 150 10.98 -11.00 11.38
N LEU A 151 11.74 -11.33 12.42
CA LEU A 151 11.28 -12.13 13.57
C LEU A 151 10.46 -11.30 14.56
N LYS A 152 10.90 -10.07 14.82
CA LYS A 152 10.29 -9.22 15.84
C LYS A 152 10.47 -7.75 15.50
N ILE A 153 9.42 -6.98 15.75
CA ILE A 153 9.43 -5.52 15.64
C ILE A 153 9.13 -4.94 17.03
N SER A 154 9.94 -3.99 17.48
CA SER A 154 9.78 -3.36 18.77
C SER A 154 10.23 -1.90 18.76
N TYR A 155 9.86 -1.13 19.77
CA TYR A 155 10.32 0.24 19.94
C TYR A 155 10.50 0.56 21.43
N LYS A 156 11.43 1.45 21.75
CA LYS A 156 11.69 1.96 23.11
C LYS A 156 12.10 3.42 23.05
N ARG A 157 11.37 4.28 23.76
CA ARG A 157 11.51 5.75 23.65
C ARG A 157 11.38 6.15 22.18
N ALA A 158 12.38 6.82 21.61
CA ALA A 158 12.44 7.23 20.21
C ALA A 158 13.14 6.21 19.29
N ASN A 159 13.59 5.07 19.82
CA ASN A 159 14.29 4.05 19.03
C ASN A 159 13.32 2.96 18.59
N PHE A 160 13.49 2.50 17.36
CA PHE A 160 12.76 1.44 16.70
C PHE A 160 13.74 0.31 16.34
N TYR A 161 13.35 -0.94 16.55
CA TYR A 161 14.22 -2.10 16.39
C TYR A 161 13.52 -3.21 15.63
N ILE A 162 14.26 -3.83 14.71
CA ILE A 162 13.86 -5.07 14.03
C ILE A 162 14.86 -6.16 14.36
N LYS A 163 14.35 -7.36 14.67
CA LYS A 163 15.14 -8.57 14.80
C LYS A 163 14.93 -9.41 13.55
N ILE A 164 16.00 -9.87 12.92
CA ILE A 164 15.98 -10.53 11.62
C ILE A 164 16.44 -11.98 11.81
N ARG A 165 15.83 -12.90 11.06
CA ARG A 165 16.29 -14.29 10.98
C ARG A 165 17.73 -14.33 10.46
N PRO A 166 18.58 -15.22 10.99
CA PRO A 166 19.87 -15.49 10.37
C PRO A 166 19.68 -15.91 8.91
N GLY A 167 20.55 -15.45 8.02
CA GLY A 167 20.66 -16.00 6.67
C GLY A 167 21.15 -17.45 6.66
N GLU A 168 21.11 -18.09 5.49
CA GLU A 168 21.53 -19.50 5.30
C GLU A 168 22.99 -19.77 5.74
N PHE A 169 23.83 -18.72 5.73
CA PHE A 169 25.23 -18.76 6.15
C PHE A 169 25.50 -18.01 7.46
N GLU A 170 24.48 -17.44 8.11
CA GLU A 170 24.62 -16.73 9.37
C GLU A 170 24.03 -17.58 10.49
N THR A 171 24.74 -17.70 11.61
CA THR A 171 24.29 -18.50 12.76
C THR A 171 23.55 -17.66 13.82
N PHE A 172 23.65 -16.33 13.75
CA PHE A 172 23.14 -15.44 14.79
C PHE A 172 22.04 -14.50 14.28
N GLU A 173 21.04 -14.27 15.12
CA GLU A 173 19.98 -13.31 14.85
C GLU A 173 20.52 -11.88 14.91
N SER A 174 20.32 -11.12 13.84
CA SER A 174 20.75 -9.72 13.80
C SER A 174 19.64 -8.78 14.28
N THR A 175 20.00 -7.79 15.10
CA THR A 175 19.07 -6.73 15.54
C THR A 175 19.52 -5.40 14.94
N VAL A 176 18.67 -4.80 14.12
CA VAL A 176 18.91 -3.49 13.49
C VAL A 176 18.09 -2.43 14.22
N GLY A 177 18.74 -1.31 14.58
CA GLY A 177 18.14 -0.21 15.31
C GLY A 177 18.11 1.09 14.51
N PHE A 178 17.03 1.84 14.67
CA PHE A 178 16.80 3.14 14.05
C PHE A 178 16.29 4.13 15.09
N LYS A 179 16.68 5.40 14.97
CA LYS A 179 16.27 6.48 15.87
C LYS A 179 15.34 7.46 15.16
N LEU A 180 14.12 7.61 15.65
CA LEU A 180 13.17 8.61 15.16
C LEU A 180 13.28 9.89 16.00
N SER A 181 12.63 10.98 15.55
CA SER A 181 12.76 12.26 16.26
C SER A 181 12.15 12.24 17.67
N CYS A 182 11.13 11.41 17.90
CA CYS A 182 10.49 11.31 19.21
C CYS A 182 9.74 9.98 19.40
N HIS A 183 9.32 9.71 20.64
CA HIS A 183 8.57 8.51 21.00
C HIS A 183 7.27 8.33 20.20
N ARG A 184 6.57 9.43 19.91
CA ARG A 184 5.31 9.38 19.14
C ARG A 184 5.54 8.86 17.72
N GLN A 185 6.62 9.29 17.06
CA GLN A 185 6.97 8.81 15.73
C GLN A 185 7.38 7.34 15.75
N ALA A 186 8.22 6.92 16.71
CA ALA A 186 8.62 5.51 16.85
C ALA A 186 7.41 4.60 17.10
N LYS A 187 6.46 5.03 17.95
CA LYS A 187 5.20 4.30 18.18
C LYS A 187 4.34 4.23 16.92
N ARG A 188 4.26 5.31 16.13
CA ARG A 188 3.51 5.34 14.87
C ARG A 188 4.10 4.34 13.87
N LEU A 189 5.40 4.42 13.60
CA LEU A 189 6.09 3.49 12.69
C LEU A 189 5.86 2.04 13.13
N TRP A 190 6.01 1.75 14.43
CA TRP A 190 5.76 0.41 14.96
C TRP A 190 4.33 -0.07 14.70
N LYS A 191 3.31 0.77 14.92
CA LYS A 191 1.93 0.41 14.59
C LYS A 191 1.75 0.10 13.11
N VAL A 192 2.24 0.97 12.22
CA VAL A 192 2.15 0.78 10.77
C VAL A 192 2.83 -0.52 10.34
N CYS A 193 4.02 -0.82 10.87
CA CYS A 193 4.70 -2.08 10.60
C CYS A 193 3.91 -3.30 11.09
N VAL A 194 3.30 -3.22 12.28
CA VAL A 194 2.46 -4.30 12.81
C VAL A 194 1.22 -4.48 11.95
N GLU A 195 0.53 -3.41 11.56
CA GLU A 195 -0.62 -3.46 10.66
C GLU A 195 -0.26 -4.11 9.34
N HIS A 196 0.81 -3.68 8.67
CA HIS A 196 1.26 -4.29 7.42
C HIS A 196 1.72 -5.73 7.58
N HIS A 197 2.54 -6.03 8.59
CA HIS A 197 3.01 -7.39 8.83
C HIS A 197 1.85 -8.33 9.16
N THR A 198 0.88 -7.91 9.96
CA THR A 198 -0.31 -8.72 10.30
C THR A 198 -1.27 -8.84 9.12
N PHE A 199 -1.58 -7.74 8.43
CA PHE A 199 -2.53 -7.70 7.31
C PHE A 199 -2.09 -8.54 6.11
N PHE A 200 -0.80 -8.51 5.77
CA PHE A 200 -0.24 -9.20 4.60
C PHE A 200 0.31 -10.61 4.89
N ARG A 201 0.51 -10.98 6.16
CA ARG A 201 1.10 -12.28 6.53
C ARG A 201 0.13 -13.24 7.23
N LEU A 202 -0.86 -12.75 7.99
CA LEU A 202 -1.73 -13.63 8.76
C LEU A 202 -3.01 -13.97 7.99
N MET A 203 -3.33 -15.26 7.88
CA MET A 203 -4.59 -15.76 7.31
C MET A 203 -5.81 -15.26 8.11
N THR A 204 -5.62 -14.92 9.38
CA THR A 204 -6.59 -14.38 10.34
C THR A 204 -5.86 -13.52 11.37
N PRO A 205 -6.45 -12.44 11.91
CA PRO A 205 -5.86 -11.70 13.03
C PRO A 205 -5.61 -12.64 14.21
N GLU A 206 -4.55 -12.43 14.99
CA GLU A 206 -4.32 -13.24 16.20
C GLU A 206 -5.58 -13.22 17.09
N PRO A 207 -6.14 -14.38 17.48
CA PRO A 207 -7.31 -14.41 18.32
C PRO A 207 -7.01 -13.73 19.66
N PRO A 208 -7.97 -12.99 20.25
CA PRO A 208 -7.75 -12.30 21.51
C PRO A 208 -7.36 -13.30 22.60
N GLN A 209 -6.13 -13.24 23.10
CA GLN A 209 -5.74 -13.97 24.31
C GLN A 209 -6.68 -13.61 25.45
N ARG A 210 -7.33 -14.63 26.04
CA ARG A 210 -8.18 -14.50 27.23
C ARG A 210 -7.42 -13.70 28.30
N GLN A 211 -7.99 -12.56 28.70
CA GLN A 211 -7.42 -11.74 29.78
C GLN A 211 -7.48 -12.55 31.08
N GLY A 212 -6.33 -13.00 31.56
CA GLY A 212 -6.21 -13.43 32.96
C GLY A 212 -6.51 -12.25 33.90
N LEU A 213 -6.98 -12.58 35.11
CA LEU A 213 -7.53 -11.69 36.16
C LEU A 213 -6.58 -10.60 36.71
N LEU A 214 -5.45 -10.29 36.05
CA LEU A 214 -4.48 -9.31 36.49
C LEU A 214 -4.41 -8.13 35.51
N PRO A 215 -4.66 -6.88 35.95
CA PRO A 215 -4.57 -5.71 35.08
C PRO A 215 -3.11 -5.47 34.69
N ARG A 216 -2.76 -5.77 33.43
CA ARG A 216 -1.46 -5.39 32.87
C ARG A 216 -1.53 -3.95 32.39
N LEU A 217 -0.85 -3.05 33.12
CA LEU A 217 -0.66 -1.65 32.75
C LEU A 217 0.25 -1.56 31.52
N GLY A 218 -0.34 -1.66 30.33
CA GLY A 218 0.40 -1.54 29.06
C GLY A 218 -0.51 -1.69 27.85
N SER A 219 -0.66 -0.61 27.08
CA SER A 219 -1.31 -0.61 25.77
C SER A 219 -0.48 -1.45 24.78
N LYS A 220 -0.86 -2.72 24.58
CA LYS A 220 -0.47 -3.51 23.40
C LYS A 220 -1.48 -3.20 22.31
N PHE A 221 -1.06 -2.41 21.31
CA PHE A 221 -1.86 -2.26 20.09
C PHE A 221 -2.01 -3.62 19.41
N ARG A 222 -3.23 -3.97 19.03
CA ARG A 222 -3.56 -5.17 18.26
C ARG A 222 -4.38 -4.73 17.05
N TYR A 223 -4.04 -5.26 15.89
CA TYR A 223 -4.83 -5.07 14.68
C TYR A 223 -6.16 -5.80 14.84
N SER A 224 -7.28 -5.09 14.75
CA SER A 224 -8.65 -5.64 14.87
C SER A 224 -9.41 -5.63 13.54
N GLY A 225 -8.73 -5.34 12.42
CA GLY A 225 -9.32 -5.35 11.09
C GLY A 225 -9.26 -6.73 10.43
N ARG A 226 -9.91 -6.89 9.28
CA ARG A 226 -9.80 -8.08 8.42
C ARG A 226 -8.43 -8.13 7.73
N THR A 227 -7.88 -9.33 7.50
CA THR A 227 -6.61 -9.52 6.75
C THR A 227 -6.88 -9.65 5.25
N GLN A 228 -5.86 -9.48 4.40
CA GLN A 228 -6.02 -9.63 2.95
C GLN A 228 -6.49 -11.03 2.56
N TYR A 229 -6.05 -12.05 3.29
CA TYR A 229 -6.49 -13.43 3.07
C TYR A 229 -7.96 -13.64 3.43
N GLN A 230 -8.47 -13.01 4.49
CA GLN A 230 -9.90 -13.05 4.80
C GLN A 230 -10.74 -12.37 3.72
N SER A 231 -10.26 -11.25 3.17
CA SER A 231 -10.95 -10.57 2.08
C SER A 231 -10.98 -11.39 0.79
N ARG A 232 -9.89 -12.10 0.46
CA ARG A 232 -9.84 -13.01 -0.70
C ARG A 232 -10.58 -14.32 -0.46
N GLY A 233 -10.56 -14.83 0.77
CA GLY A 233 -11.27 -16.04 1.17
C GLY A 233 -12.77 -15.84 1.06
N ASP A 234 -13.30 -14.68 1.49
CA ASP A 234 -14.72 -14.33 1.35
C ASP A 234 -15.12 -14.14 -0.13
N GLU A 235 -14.25 -13.56 -0.98
CA GLU A 235 -14.49 -13.45 -2.44
C GLU A 235 -14.53 -14.82 -3.13
N VAL A 236 -13.62 -15.73 -2.77
CA VAL A 236 -13.59 -17.12 -3.27
C VAL A 236 -14.76 -17.94 -2.70
N LEU A 237 -15.16 -17.70 -1.44
CA LEU A 237 -16.34 -18.33 -0.83
C LEU A 237 -17.63 -17.87 -1.52
N GLU A 238 -17.76 -16.58 -1.85
CA GLU A 238 -18.91 -16.05 -2.59
C GLU A 238 -18.96 -16.63 -4.02
N GLU A 239 -17.83 -16.73 -4.72
CA GLU A 239 -17.77 -17.33 -6.06
C GLU A 239 -18.06 -18.85 -6.03
N MET A 240 -17.63 -19.60 -5.00
CA MET A 240 -17.85 -21.05 -4.91
C MET A 240 -19.22 -21.43 -4.33
N LEU A 241 -19.83 -20.57 -3.51
CA LEU A 241 -21.23 -20.73 -3.03
C LEU A 241 -22.25 -20.46 -4.14
N GLU A 242 -21.88 -19.72 -5.19
CA GLU A 242 -22.72 -19.51 -6.37
C GLU A 242 -22.68 -20.68 -7.37
N GLU A 243 -21.66 -21.55 -7.34
CA GLU A 243 -21.47 -22.59 -8.38
C GLU A 243 -21.84 -24.03 -8.04
N ASP A 244 -21.81 -24.53 -6.79
CA ASP A 244 -22.11 -25.96 -6.54
C ASP A 244 -22.89 -26.22 -5.25
N GLY A 245 -24.14 -26.66 -5.38
CA GLY A 245 -25.09 -26.92 -4.28
C GLY A 245 -24.80 -28.16 -3.42
N ARG A 246 -23.54 -28.36 -3.03
CA ARG A 246 -23.03 -29.46 -2.20
C ARG A 246 -22.21 -28.98 -0.98
N GLY A 247 -22.49 -27.77 -0.50
CA GLY A 247 -21.71 -27.10 0.55
C GLY A 247 -21.58 -27.86 1.88
N ASP A 248 -22.52 -28.74 2.21
CA ASP A 248 -22.50 -29.45 3.50
C ASP A 248 -21.52 -30.63 3.55
N GLU A 249 -21.28 -31.35 2.44
CA GLU A 249 -20.31 -32.47 2.40
C GLU A 249 -18.86 -31.96 2.40
N VAL A 250 -18.60 -30.82 1.72
CA VAL A 250 -17.28 -30.19 1.67
C VAL A 250 -16.89 -29.56 3.01
N LEU A 251 -17.87 -29.08 3.79
CA LEU A 251 -17.66 -28.58 5.14
C LEU A 251 -17.22 -29.68 6.11
N GLU A 252 -17.73 -30.89 5.95
CA GLU A 252 -17.41 -32.04 6.79
C GLU A 252 -16.01 -32.58 6.47
N GLU A 253 -15.67 -32.72 5.19
CA GLU A 253 -14.34 -33.13 4.71
C GLU A 253 -13.24 -32.11 5.12
N MET A 254 -13.55 -30.80 5.09
CA MET A 254 -12.61 -29.75 5.51
C MET A 254 -12.48 -29.57 7.03
N LEU A 255 -13.43 -30.09 7.82
CA LEU A 255 -13.34 -30.10 9.28
C LEU A 255 -12.45 -31.27 9.74
N GLU A 256 -12.50 -32.39 9.05
CA GLU A 256 -11.60 -33.54 9.28
C GLU A 256 -10.13 -33.18 8.95
N ASP A 257 -9.88 -32.54 7.79
CA ASP A 257 -8.53 -32.06 7.41
C ASP A 257 -7.97 -31.02 8.41
N LYS A 258 -8.84 -30.18 9.01
CA LYS A 258 -8.43 -29.18 10.00
C LYS A 258 -8.09 -29.78 11.35
N GLU A 259 -8.75 -30.89 11.75
CA GLU A 259 -8.40 -31.61 12.96
C GLU A 259 -7.09 -32.39 12.79
N GLU A 260 -6.86 -33.01 11.63
CA GLU A 260 -5.61 -33.71 11.32
C GLU A 260 -4.39 -32.76 11.29
N MET A 261 -4.54 -31.59 10.66
CA MET A 261 -3.49 -30.57 10.61
C MET A 261 -3.22 -29.90 11.99
N ALA A 262 -4.19 -29.97 12.91
CA ALA A 262 -4.04 -29.48 14.28
C ALA A 262 -3.37 -30.51 15.20
N GLU A 263 -3.46 -31.81 14.91
CA GLU A 263 -2.73 -32.88 15.60
C GLU A 263 -1.26 -32.96 15.17
N GLU A 264 -0.94 -32.79 13.89
CA GLU A 264 0.46 -32.76 13.42
C GLU A 264 1.28 -31.59 14.01
N MET A 265 0.63 -30.48 14.36
CA MET A 265 1.30 -29.32 14.99
C MET A 265 1.45 -29.43 16.52
N ARG A 266 1.07 -30.57 17.13
CA ARG A 266 1.26 -30.82 18.57
C ARG A 266 2.41 -31.80 18.90
N CYS A 267 3.17 -32.26 17.91
CA CYS A 267 4.38 -33.08 18.10
C CYS A 267 5.67 -32.25 18.00
#